data_AF-A0A833JR51-F1
#
_entry.id   AF-A0A833JR51-F1
#
_cell.length_a   1.000
_cell.length_b   1.000
_cell.length_c   1.000
_cell.angle_alpha   90.00
_cell.angle_beta   90.00
_cell.angle_gamma   90.00
#
_symmetry.space_group_name_H-M   'P 1'
#
loop_
_entity.id
_entity.type
_entity.pdbx_description
1 polymer ?
#
loop_
_entity_poly.entity_id
_entity_poly.type
_entity_poly.pdbx_seq_one_letter_code
_entity_poly.pdbx_strand_id
1 'polypeptide(L)' 'MTSRKKFNEAAKRLKRKQFLTAAEARDELARKEGYRNFAWMEQAMIERGEWK' A
#
# COMPACT_ATOMS: atom_id res chain seq x y z
N MET A 1 -13.45 -1.34 -0.40
CA MET A 1 -12.70 -0.12 -0.78
C MET A 1 -11.81 0.31 0.37
N THR A 2 -10.56 -0.12 0.35
CA THR A 2 -9.56 0.25 1.35
C THR A 2 -9.09 1.66 1.03
N SER A 3 -9.72 2.68 1.63
CA SER A 3 -9.29 4.08 1.46
C SER A 3 -7.77 4.21 1.62
N ARG A 4 -7.11 5.06 0.81
CA ARG A 4 -5.66 5.34 0.86
C ARG A 4 -5.14 5.59 2.27
N LYS A 5 -5.96 6.22 3.13
CA LYS A 5 -5.67 6.42 4.55
C LYS A 5 -5.54 5.10 5.32
N LYS A 6 -6.48 4.16 5.15
CA LYS A 6 -6.43 2.83 5.79
C LYS A 6 -5.22 2.02 5.33
N PHE A 7 -4.88 2.10 4.04
CA PHE A 7 -3.67 1.43 3.52
C PHE A 7 -2.39 1.98 4.14
N ASN A 8 -2.25 3.31 4.21
CA ASN A 8 -1.08 3.93 4.84
C ASN A 8 -0.98 3.61 6.34
N GLU A 9 -2.09 3.50 7.06
CA GLU A 9 -2.09 3.05 8.46
C GLU A 9 -1.65 1.58 8.59
N ALA A 10 -2.08 0.70 7.69
CA ALA A 10 -1.58 -0.67 7.61
C ALA A 10 -0.08 -0.69 7.33
N ALA A 11 0.41 0.15 6.41
CA ALA A 11 1.83 0.26 6.06
C ALA A 11 2.65 0.73 7.27
N LYS A 12 2.16 1.71 8.04
CA LYS A 12 2.82 2.15 9.29
C LYS A 12 2.91 1.04 10.33
N ARG A 13 1.84 0.25 10.51
CA ARG A 13 1.85 -0.90 11.42
C ARG A 13 2.84 -1.96 10.98
N LEU A 14 2.87 -2.27 9.68
CA LEU A 14 3.79 -3.25 9.11
C LEU A 14 5.25 -2.79 9.24
N LYS A 15 5.51 -1.52 8.94
CA LYS A 15 6.81 -0.87 9.12
C LYS A 15 7.35 -1.06 10.53
N ARG A 16 6.53 -0.78 11.55
CA ARG A 16 6.92 -0.93 12.97
C ARG A 16 7.13 -2.40 13.35
N LYS A 17 6.30 -3.30 12.83
CA LYS A 17 6.36 -4.73 13.15
C LYS A 17 7.60 -5.42 12.55
N GLN A 18 7.98 -5.05 11.33
CA GLN A 18 9.05 -5.70 10.59
C GLN A 18 10.34 -4.87 10.53
N PHE A 19 10.38 -3.70 11.19
CA PHE A 19 11.52 -2.78 11.17
C PHE A 19 11.97 -2.39 9.75
N LEU A 20 11.03 -2.31 8.81
CA LEU A 20 11.28 -1.97 7.41
C LEU A 20 11.27 -0.46 7.18
N THR A 21 11.66 -0.04 5.97
CA THR A 21 11.41 1.32 5.50
C THR A 21 9.92 1.51 5.14
N ALA A 22 9.50 2.78 5.02
CA ALA A 22 8.12 3.08 4.64
C ALA A 22 7.79 2.61 3.20
N ALA A 23 8.75 2.63 2.30
CA ALA A 23 8.57 2.16 0.92
C ALA A 23 8.38 0.63 0.89
N GLU A 24 9.27 -0.11 1.55
CA GLU A 24 9.18 -1.58 1.63
C GLU A 24 7.88 -2.05 2.26
N ALA A 25 7.42 -1.39 3.33
CA ALA A 25 6.16 -1.74 3.97
C ALA A 25 4.93 -1.52 3.04
N ARG A 26 4.96 -0.48 2.19
CA ARG A 26 3.92 -0.26 1.18
C ARG A 26 4.01 -1.28 0.05
N ASP A 27 5.21 -1.59 -0.42
CA ASP A 27 5.43 -2.58 -1.46
C ASP A 27 5.05 -3.99 -1.01
N GLU A 28 5.31 -4.36 0.24
CA GLU A 28 4.89 -5.64 0.79
C GLU A 28 3.36 -5.73 0.93
N LEU A 29 2.70 -4.65 1.34
CA LEU A 29 1.23 -4.62 1.35
C LEU A 29 0.65 -4.66 -0.06
N ALA A 30 1.22 -3.92 -1.00
CA ALA A 30 0.79 -3.96 -2.40
C ALA A 30 0.94 -5.37 -2.97
N ARG A 31 2.04 -6.07 -2.65
CA ARG A 31 2.23 -7.48 -3.02
C ARG A 31 1.20 -8.43 -2.41
N LYS A 32 0.77 -8.18 -1.16
CA LYS A 32 -0.31 -8.98 -0.53
C LYS A 32 -1.67 -8.78 -1.20
N GLU A 33 -1.90 -7.60 -1.77
CA GLU A 33 -3.08 -7.27 -2.56
C GLU A 33 -2.97 -7.74 -4.03
N GLY A 34 -1.87 -8.42 -4.41
CA GLY A 34 -1.66 -8.97 -5.76
C GLY A 34 -1.00 -8.01 -6.75
N TYR A 35 -0.50 -6.86 -6.29
CA TYR A 35 0.19 -5.89 -7.13
C TYR A 35 1.70 -6.08 -7.09
N ARG A 36 2.39 -5.71 -8.18
CA ARG A 36 3.84 -5.84 -8.28
C ARG A 36 4.59 -5.00 -7.24
N ASN A 37 4.16 -3.77 -7.05
CA ASN A 37 4.69 -2.82 -6.08
C ASN A 37 3.63 -1.75 -5.77
N PHE A 38 3.95 -0.84 -4.84
CA PHE A 38 3.05 0.24 -4.45
C PHE A 38 2.70 1.17 -5.61
N ALA A 39 3.65 1.48 -6.50
CA ALA A 39 3.40 2.37 -7.64
C ALA A 39 2.34 1.81 -8.60
N TRP A 40 2.43 0.52 -8.93
CA TRP A 40 1.44 -0.18 -9.75
C TRP A 40 0.06 -0.21 -9.09
N MET A 41 0.05 -0.45 -7.77
CA MET A 41 -1.19 -0.43 -7.01
C MET A 41 -1.80 0.97 -6.97
N GLU A 42 -0.99 2.00 -6.71
CA GLU A 42 -1.43 3.39 -6.65
C GLU A 42 -2.03 3.84 -7.99
N GLN A 43 -1.36 3.53 -9.10
CA GLN A 43 -1.88 3.79 -10.43
C GLN A 43 -3.21 3.08 -10.68
N ALA A 44 -3.29 1.76 -10.41
CA ALA A 44 -4.52 1.00 -10.60
C ALA A 44 -5.68 1.50 -9.73
N MET A 45 -5.39 1.95 -8.50
CA MET A 45 -6.39 2.50 -7.59
C MET A 45 -6.88 3.89 -8.02
N ILE A 46 -6.00 4.71 -8.63
CA ILE A 46 -6.35 5.99 -9.23
C ILE A 46 -7.20 5.76 -10.50
N GLU A 47 -6.82 4.83 -11.38
CA GLU A 47 -7.56 4.49 -12.60
C GLU A 47 -8.96 3.95 -12.29
N ARG A 48 -9.12 3.19 -11.21
CA ARG A 48 -10.43 2.72 -10.70
C ARG A 48 -11.24 3.81 -9.99
N GLY A 49 -10.66 4.98 -9.72
CA GLY A 49 -11.29 6.06 -8.97
C GLY A 49 -11.49 5.76 -7.48
N GLU A 50 -10.88 4.70 -6.94
CA GLU A 50 -10.98 4.36 -5.52
C GLU A 50 -10.11 5.28 -4.66
N TRP A 51 -8.97 5.70 -5.20
CA TRP A 51 -8.02 6.58 -4.53
C TRP A 51 -7.92 7.90 -5.29
N LYS A 52 -8.10 9.00 -4.56
CA LYS A 52 -7.94 10.37 -5.06
C LYS A 52 -6.75 11.03 -4.35
#